data_AF-A0A9E5CB93-F1
#
_entry.id   AF-A0A9E5CB93-F1
#
_cell.length_a   1.000
_cell.length_b   1.000
_cell.length_c   1.000
_cell.angle_alpha   90.00
_cell.angle_beta   90.00
_cell.angle_gamma   90.00
#
_symmetry.space_group_name_H-M   'P 1'
#
loop_
_entity.id
_entity.type
_entity.pdbx_description
1 polymer ?
#
loop_
_entity_poly.entity_id
_entity_poly.type
_entity_poly.pdbx_seq_one_letter_code
_entity_poly.pdbx_strand_id
1 'polypeptide(L)'
;MELLAQRAKALGIELADAQLAQFQTYYSEMVRWNRRVNITGITEWQEVLTKHFLDSLSVGLAISDELKSKGVFLDVGAGAG
;
A
#
# COMPACT_ATOMS: atom_id res chain seq x y z
N MET A 1 5.53 10.39 5.15
CA MET A 1 4.14 10.01 4.80
C MET A 1 3.39 11.07 4.02
N GLU A 2 3.77 12.35 4.13
CA GLU A 2 3.15 13.45 3.36
C GLU A 2 3.11 13.21 1.84
N LEU A 3 4.20 12.70 1.26
CA LEU A 3 4.24 12.36 -0.17
C LEU A 3 3.22 11.27 -0.56
N LEU A 4 2.96 10.28 0.32
CA LEU A 4 1.92 9.28 0.08
C LEU A 4 0.53 9.93 0.10
N ALA A 5 0.25 10.76 1.11
CA ALA A 5 -1.02 11.47 1.21
C ALA A 5 -1.29 12.33 -0.02
N GLN A 6 -0.29 13.10 -0.49
CA GLN A 6 -0.41 13.94 -1.67
C GLN A 6 -0.71 13.13 -2.93
N ARG A 7 0.00 12.03 -3.16
CA ARG A 7 -0.15 11.20 -4.36
C ARG A 7 -1.45 10.39 -4.34
N ALA A 8 -1.83 9.84 -3.18
CA ALA A 8 -3.12 9.17 -3.01
C ALA A 8 -4.28 10.14 -3.26
N LYS A 9 -4.18 11.39 -2.77
CA LYS A 9 -5.17 12.42 -3.04
C LYS A 9 -5.28 12.75 -4.54
N ALA A 10 -4.17 12.76 -5.27
CA ALA A 10 -4.17 12.93 -6.72
C ALA A 10 -4.88 11.77 -7.46
N LEU A 11 -4.95 10.59 -6.86
CA LEU A 11 -5.74 9.45 -7.33
C LEU A 11 -7.20 9.48 -6.86
N GLY A 12 -7.62 10.51 -6.13
CA GLY A 12 -8.96 10.60 -5.55
C GLY A 12 -9.16 9.81 -4.26
N ILE A 13 -8.07 9.39 -3.62
CA ILE A 13 -8.09 8.60 -2.36
C ILE A 13 -7.64 9.50 -1.22
N GLU A 14 -8.54 9.76 -0.26
CA GLU A 14 -8.19 10.47 0.97
C GLU A 14 -7.78 9.46 2.06
N LEU A 15 -6.61 9.70 2.67
CA LEU A 15 -6.09 8.87 3.74
C LEU A 15 -6.17 9.65 5.06
N ALA A 16 -6.79 9.05 6.07
CA ALA A 16 -6.79 9.57 7.43
C ALA A 16 -5.41 9.41 8.09
N ASP A 17 -5.12 10.22 9.11
CA ASP A 17 -3.85 10.16 9.84
C ASP A 17 -3.53 8.77 10.41
N ALA A 18 -4.56 8.06 10.88
CA ALA A 18 -4.42 6.68 11.35
C ALA A 18 -3.95 5.73 10.23
N GLN A 19 -4.46 5.89 9.00
CA GLN A 19 -4.04 5.07 7.85
C GLN A 19 -2.61 5.42 7.42
N LEU A 20 -2.24 6.71 7.46
CA LEU A 20 -0.86 7.12 7.18
C LEU A 20 0.11 6.53 8.21
N ALA A 21 -0.26 6.46 9.49
CA ALA A 21 0.54 5.80 10.52
C ALA A 21 0.66 4.28 10.29
N GLN A 22 -0.41 3.63 9.83
CA GLN A 22 -0.39 2.21 9.44
C GLN A 22 0.57 1.96 8.28
N PHE A 23 0.53 2.76 7.21
CA PHE A 23 1.49 2.65 6.11
C PHE A 23 2.94 2.86 6.55
N GLN A 24 3.19 3.79 7.49
CA GLN A 24 4.53 4.01 8.03
C GLN A 24 5.03 2.78 8.81
N THR A 25 4.14 2.20 9.61
CA THR A 25 4.44 0.97 10.37
C THR A 25 4.72 -0.18 9.41
N TYR A 26 3.90 -0.34 8.38
CA TYR A 26 4.07 -1.35 7.34
C TYR A 26 5.41 -1.22 6.62
N TYR A 27 5.77 -0.02 6.17
CA TYR A 27 7.06 0.25 5.54
C TYR A 27 8.23 -0.13 6.46
N SER A 28 8.14 0.25 7.74
CA SER A 28 9.19 0.00 8.73
C SER A 28 9.40 -1.51 8.96
N GLU A 29 8.31 -2.25 9.11
CA GLU A 29 8.35 -3.71 9.29
C GLU A 29 8.79 -4.42 8.00
N MET A 30 8.33 -3.98 6.83
CA MET A 30 8.76 -4.52 5.54
C MET A 30 10.29 -4.39 5.38
N VAL A 31 10.85 -3.20 5.62
CA VAL A 31 12.31 -2.99 5.54
C VAL A 31 13.04 -3.83 6.59
N ARG A 32 12.50 -3.93 7.81
CA ARG A 32 13.09 -4.73 8.89
C ARG A 32 13.15 -6.22 8.54
N TRP A 33 12.06 -6.77 8.02
CA TRP A 33 11.96 -8.17 7.63
C TRP A 33 12.73 -8.48 6.35
N ASN A 34 12.78 -7.55 5.41
CA ASN A 34 13.54 -7.72 4.17
C ASN A 34 15.02 -8.01 4.43
N ARG A 35 15.60 -7.40 5.48
CA ARG A 35 16.99 -7.67 5.92
C ARG A 35 17.22 -9.12 6.39
N ARG A 36 16.17 -9.85 6.75
CA ARG A 36 16.26 -11.20 7.29
C ARG A 36 15.94 -12.28 6.26
N VAL A 37 14.96 -12.03 5.40
CA VAL A 37 14.39 -13.09 4.54
C VAL A 37 14.21 -12.69 3.07
N ASN A 38 14.66 -11.49 2.65
CA ASN A 38 14.60 -10.99 1.27
C ASN A 38 13.19 -11.08 0.64
N ILE A 39 12.24 -10.36 1.24
CA ILE A 39 10.83 -10.25 0.84
C ILE A 39 10.67 -9.49 -0.49
N THR A 40 11.48 -8.47 -0.75
CA THR A 40 11.43 -7.65 -1.96
C THR A 40 12.80 -7.05 -2.29
N GLY A 41 13.09 -6.91 -3.58
CA GLY A 41 14.26 -6.17 -4.05
C GLY A 41 14.12 -4.65 -3.92
N ILE A 42 12.95 -4.15 -3.53
CA ILE A 42 12.61 -2.72 -3.48
C ILE A 42 12.46 -2.29 -2.02
N THR A 43 13.40 -1.49 -1.52
CA THR A 43 13.41 -0.98 -0.13
C THR A 43 13.44 0.55 -0.04
N GLU A 44 13.82 1.21 -1.13
CA GLU A 44 13.89 2.66 -1.21
C GLU A 44 12.48 3.27 -1.15
N TRP A 45 12.30 4.24 -0.26
CA TRP A 45 10.98 4.81 0.06
C TRP A 45 10.21 5.27 -1.18
N GLN A 46 10.87 5.96 -2.12
CA GLN A 46 10.22 6.45 -3.33
C GLN A 46 9.72 5.31 -4.22
N GLU A 47 10.48 4.22 -4.33
CA GLU A 47 10.07 3.08 -5.13
C GLU A 47 8.97 2.28 -4.44
N VAL A 48 9.06 2.06 -3.13
CA VAL A 48 7.99 1.40 -2.35
C VAL A 48 6.69 2.18 -2.46
N LEU A 49 6.77 3.51 -2.37
CA LEU A 49 5.61 4.37 -2.50
C LEU A 49 4.89 4.15 -3.84
N THR A 50 5.63 4.17 -4.94
CA THR A 50 5.01 4.09 -6.27
C THR A 50 4.67 2.65 -6.66
N LYS A 51 5.57 1.69 -6.43
CA LYS A 51 5.47 0.32 -6.95
C LYS A 51 4.72 -0.64 -6.03
N HIS A 52 4.59 -0.31 -4.74
CA HIS A 52 3.83 -1.13 -3.79
C HIS A 52 2.58 -0.41 -3.31
N PHE A 53 2.73 0.77 -2.70
CA PHE A 53 1.59 1.39 -2.01
C PHE A 53 0.56 1.99 -2.97
N LEU A 54 0.99 2.88 -3.88
CA LEU A 54 0.07 3.54 -4.81
C LEU A 54 -0.45 2.57 -5.88
N ASP A 55 0.38 1.63 -6.32
CA ASP A 55 -0.02 0.60 -7.28
C ASP A 55 -1.15 -0.28 -6.69
N SER A 56 -0.98 -0.81 -5.48
CA SER A 56 -2.03 -1.60 -4.81
C SER A 56 -3.29 -0.78 -4.50
N LEU A 57 -3.15 0.48 -4.07
CA LEU A 57 -4.30 1.37 -3.84
C LEU A 57 -5.11 1.61 -5.12
N SER A 58 -4.45 1.63 -6.29
CA SER A 58 -5.11 1.91 -7.57
C SER A 58 -6.15 0.84 -7.95
N VAL A 59 -5.99 -0.40 -7.48
CA VAL A 59 -6.96 -1.49 -7.70
C VAL A 59 -8.34 -1.10 -7.14
N GLY A 60 -8.37 -0.39 -6.01
CA GLY A 60 -9.60 0.11 -5.40
C GLY A 60 -10.39 1.07 -6.29
N LEU A 61 -9.74 1.73 -7.26
CA LEU A 61 -10.40 2.65 -8.20
C LEU A 61 -11.22 1.90 -9.25
N ALA A 62 -10.89 0.64 -9.53
CA ALA A 62 -11.59 -0.20 -10.52
C ALA A 62 -12.73 -1.03 -9.92
N ILE A 63 -12.84 -1.09 -8.59
CA ILE A 63 -13.84 -1.90 -7.88
C ILE A 63 -15.09 -1.05 -7.61
N SER A 64 -16.28 -1.61 -7.89
CA SER A 64 -17.56 -0.95 -7.60
C SER A 64 -17.80 -0.80 -6.09
N ASP A 65 -18.59 0.19 -5.69
CA ASP A 65 -18.89 0.43 -4.26
C ASP A 65 -19.66 -0.72 -3.61
N GLU A 66 -20.46 -1.45 -4.39
CA GLU A 66 -21.14 -2.67 -3.94
C GLU A 66 -20.14 -3.77 -3.58
N LEU A 67 -19.13 -4.01 -4.43
CA LEU A 67 -18.08 -4.98 -4.16
C LEU A 67 -17.15 -4.51 -3.04
N LYS A 68 -16.85 -3.21 -2.91
CA LYS A 68 -16.08 -2.69 -1.76
C LYS A 68 -16.77 -2.95 -0.42
N SER A 69 -18.10 -2.84 -0.38
CA SER A 69 -18.87 -2.94 0.87
C SER A 69 -19.24 -4.38 1.26
N LYS A 70 -19.42 -5.28 0.28
CA LYS A 70 -19.94 -6.65 0.54
C LYS A 70 -19.17 -7.76 -0.20
N GLY A 71 -18.18 -7.41 -1.00
CA GLY A 71 -17.37 -8.36 -1.74
C GLY A 71 -16.47 -9.17 -0.83
N VAL A 72 -16.18 -10.39 -1.26
CA VAL A 72 -15.12 -11.21 -0.68
C VAL A 72 -13.90 -11.08 -1.59
N PHE A 73 -12.78 -10.64 -1.03
CA PHE A 73 -11.52 -10.47 -1.76
C PHE A 73 -10.57 -11.61 -1.43
N LEU A 74 -9.91 -12.14 -2.46
CA LEU A 74 -8.84 -13.11 -2.34
C LEU A 74 -7.57 -12.46 -2.90
N ASP A 75 -6.55 -12.34 -2.07
CA ASP A 75 -5.22 -11.91 -2.50
C ASP A 75 -4.34 -13.14 -2.73
N VAL A 76 -3.93 -13.34 -3.99
CA VAL A 76 -3.03 -14.43 -4.41
C VAL A 76 -1.69 -13.80 -4.79
N GLY A 77 -0.96 -13.31 -3.79
CA GLY A 77 0.29 -12.60 -3.94
C GLY A 77 1.56 -13.44 -3.70
N ALA A 78 2.71 -12.84 -3.99
CA ALA A 78 4.04 -13.45 -3.79
C ALA A 78 4.50 -13.50 -2.31
N GLY A 79 3.65 -13.10 -1.37
CA GLY A 79 3.85 -13.26 0.07
C GLY A 79 4.26 -12.00 0.85
N ALA A 80 4.64 -10.92 0.17
CA ALA A 80 5.02 -9.66 0.82
C ALA A 80 3.84 -8.83 1.34
N GLY A 81 2.60 -9.19 0.94
CA GLY A 81 1.43 -8.33 1.08
C GLY A 81 1.54 -7.13 0.16
#